data_AF-A0A7I0JFB1-F1
#
_entry.id   AF-A0A7I0JFB1-F1
#
_cell.length_a   1.000
_cell.length_b   1.000
_cell.length_c   1.000
_cell.angle_alpha   90.00
_cell.angle_beta   90.00
_cell.angle_gamma   90.00
#
_symmetry.space_group_name_H-M   'P 1'
#
loop_
_entity.id
_entity.type
_entity.pdbx_description
1 polymer ?
#
loop_
_entity_poly.entity_id
_entity_poly.type
_entity_poly.pdbx_seq_one_letter_code
_entity_poly.pdbx_strand_id
1 'polypeptide(L)'
;LIVVVYSFLTPGNYGDVKWQFSTDAWVGVLFERDVFDDTLSIAGAHLSILWRSASLSVLTTILTVIFGFPTAYFIATRPEHRREIWLFLITIPFWTSYLLRAMSWKVILGYNGVLNSGLMGLGIISEPSDALLYNST
;
A
#
# COMPACT_ATOMS: atom_id res chain seq x y z
N LEU A 1 -22.80 -4.76 1.40
CA LEU A 1 -24.11 -4.32 1.94
C LEU A 1 -24.20 -4.51 3.45
N ILE A 2 -23.91 -5.71 3.99
CA ILE A 2 -23.88 -5.98 5.44
C ILE A 2 -22.92 -5.03 6.20
N VAL A 3 -21.70 -4.83 5.69
CA VAL A 3 -20.70 -3.93 6.32
C VAL A 3 -21.20 -2.49 6.45
N VAL A 4 -21.94 -1.99 5.45
CA VAL A 4 -22.50 -0.62 5.47
C VAL A 4 -23.59 -0.51 6.53
N VAL A 5 -24.45 -1.54 6.67
CA VAL A 5 -25.47 -1.56 7.73
C VAL A 5 -24.79 -1.53 9.09
N TYR A 6 -23.76 -2.36 9.28
CA TYR A 6 -23.03 -2.47 10.55
C TYR A 6 -22.25 -1.20 10.93
N SER A 7 -21.80 -0.38 9.98
CA SER A 7 -21.09 0.88 10.30
C SER A 7 -21.98 1.94 10.95
N PHE A 8 -23.30 1.80 10.85
CA PHE A 8 -24.27 2.68 11.52
C PHE A 8 -24.84 2.07 12.82
N LEU A 9 -24.34 0.92 13.25
CA LEU A 9 -24.78 0.25 14.46
C LEU A 9 -23.81 0.51 15.63
N THR A 10 -24.36 0.50 16.84
CA THR A 10 -23.58 0.79 18.05
C THR A 10 -22.73 -0.43 18.44
N PRO A 11 -21.43 -0.24 18.77
CA PRO A 11 -20.61 -1.34 19.29
C PRO A 11 -21.12 -1.78 20.66
N GLY A 12 -21.30 -3.08 20.84
CA GLY A 12 -21.63 -3.70 22.11
C GLY A 12 -20.38 -3.89 22.99
N ASN A 13 -20.60 -4.13 24.28
CA ASN A 13 -19.51 -4.20 25.27
C ASN A 13 -18.63 -5.45 25.14
N TYR A 14 -19.10 -6.48 24.42
CA TYR A 14 -18.39 -7.77 24.28
C TYR A 14 -18.08 -8.12 22.82
N GLY A 15 -17.97 -7.11 21.95
CA GLY A 15 -17.75 -7.33 20.50
C GLY A 15 -19.02 -7.74 19.75
N ASP A 16 -20.18 -7.69 20.41
CA ASP A 16 -21.50 -7.76 19.81
C ASP A 16 -21.88 -6.43 19.15
N VAL A 17 -22.93 -6.45 18.31
CA VAL A 17 -23.43 -5.24 17.64
C VAL A 17 -24.87 -5.05 18.07
N LYS A 18 -25.16 -3.89 18.68
CA LYS A 18 -26.53 -3.54 19.04
C LYS A 18 -27.22 -2.97 17.81
N TRP A 19 -28.42 -3.46 17.50
CA TRP A 19 -29.28 -2.95 16.42
C TRP A 19 -29.89 -1.58 16.77
N GLN A 20 -29.02 -0.64 17.13
CA GLN A 20 -29.33 0.74 17.47
C GLN A 20 -28.51 1.63 16.56
N PHE A 21 -29.20 2.50 15.83
CA PHE A 21 -28.57 3.46 14.94
C PHE A 21 -27.71 4.44 15.74
N SER A 22 -26.42 4.51 15.44
CA SER A 22 -25.48 5.46 16.02
C SER A 22 -24.53 6.00 14.95
N THR A 23 -24.23 7.28 15.04
CA THR A 23 -23.24 7.98 14.21
C THR A 23 -21.86 8.06 14.89
N ASP A 24 -21.73 7.55 16.12
CA ASP A 24 -20.53 7.68 16.93
C ASP A 24 -19.31 7.00 16.28
N ALA A 25 -19.53 5.91 15.53
CA ALA A 25 -18.48 5.24 14.78
C ALA A 25 -17.86 6.15 13.70
N TRP A 26 -18.68 6.94 13.01
CA TRP A 26 -18.20 7.89 12.00
C TRP A 26 -17.54 9.11 12.63
N VAL A 27 -18.04 9.56 13.79
CA VAL A 27 -17.40 10.61 14.58
C VAL A 27 -16.02 10.14 15.03
N GLY A 28 -15.89 8.90 15.52
CA GLY A 28 -14.61 8.30 15.93
C GLY A 28 -13.55 8.16 14.83
N VAL A 29 -13.96 8.16 13.55
CA VAL A 29 -13.02 8.14 12.42
C VAL A 29 -12.36 9.51 12.21
N LEU A 30 -13.10 10.60 12.47
CA LEU A 30 -12.65 11.97 12.21
C LEU A 30 -12.18 12.69 13.49
N PHE A 31 -12.74 12.30 14.63
CA PHE A 31 -12.55 12.93 15.92
C PHE A 31 -12.21 11.88 16.97
N GLU A 32 -11.16 12.14 17.74
CA GLU A 32 -10.75 11.33 18.87
C GLU A 32 -11.15 12.07 20.14
N ARG A 33 -11.72 11.32 21.10
CA ARG A 33 -12.13 11.86 22.39
C ARG A 33 -10.98 11.67 23.36
N ASP A 34 -10.45 12.76 23.87
CA ASP A 34 -9.37 12.67 24.86
C ASP A 34 -9.88 11.99 26.14
N VAL A 35 -9.15 10.98 26.62
CA VAL A 35 -9.52 10.17 27.78
C VAL A 35 -9.48 10.97 29.09
N PHE A 36 -8.69 12.04 29.15
CA PHE A 36 -8.47 12.81 30.37
C PHE A 36 -9.43 14.00 30.51
N ASP A 37 -9.72 14.70 29.40
CA ASP A 37 -10.46 15.96 29.43
C ASP A 37 -11.79 15.94 28.63
N ASP A 38 -12.20 14.77 28.13
CA ASP A 38 -13.40 14.53 27.30
C ASP A 38 -13.55 15.50 26.11
N THR A 39 -12.44 16.10 25.69
CA THR A 39 -12.39 17.13 24.65
C THR A 39 -12.35 16.45 23.28
N LEU A 40 -13.18 16.93 22.36
CA LEU A 40 -13.19 16.44 20.97
C LEU A 40 -11.99 17.03 20.21
N SER A 41 -11.01 16.19 19.93
CA SER A 41 -9.83 16.52 19.15
C SER A 41 -9.93 15.94 17.74
N ILE A 42 -9.30 16.58 16.74
CA ILE A 42 -9.21 16.01 15.39
C ILE A 42 -8.27 14.79 15.46
N ALA A 43 -8.74 13.64 15.01
CA ALA A 43 -7.95 12.42 14.98
C ALA A 43 -6.92 12.45 13.83
N GLY A 44 -5.89 13.29 13.98
CA GLY A 44 -4.85 13.51 12.97
C GLY A 44 -4.16 12.21 12.53
N ALA A 45 -3.98 11.25 13.46
CA ALA A 45 -3.42 9.94 13.15
C ALA A 45 -4.32 9.12 12.22
N HIS A 46 -5.62 9.00 12.52
CA HIS A 46 -6.57 8.28 11.67
C HIS A 46 -6.67 8.90 10.28
N LEU A 47 -6.81 10.23 10.22
CA LEU A 47 -6.93 10.94 8.96
C LEU A 47 -5.64 10.83 8.11
N SER A 48 -4.46 10.88 8.73
CA SER A 48 -3.18 10.74 8.03
C SER A 48 -2.98 9.35 7.43
N ILE A 49 -3.36 8.28 8.16
CA ILE A 49 -3.27 6.90 7.66
C ILE A 49 -4.25 6.68 6.50
N LEU A 50 -5.48 7.19 6.63
CA LEU A 50 -6.49 7.13 5.57
C LEU A 50 -6.00 7.86 4.33
N TRP A 51 -5.50 9.09 4.48
CA TRP A 51 -4.98 9.88 3.38
C TRP A 51 -3.78 9.22 2.70
N ARG A 52 -2.84 8.69 3.49
CA ARG A 52 -1.67 7.97 2.96
C ARG A 52 -2.08 6.75 2.15
N SER A 53 -3.03 5.97 2.64
CA SER A 53 -3.53 4.76 1.97
C SER A 53 -4.26 5.11 0.67
N ALA A 54 -5.14 6.11 0.72
CA ALA A 54 -5.87 6.61 -0.45
C ALA A 54 -4.89 7.14 -1.52
N SER A 55 -3.97 8.02 -1.13
CA SER A 55 -2.94 8.57 -2.01
C SER A 55 -2.09 7.47 -2.66
N LEU A 56 -1.64 6.49 -1.87
CA LEU A 56 -0.85 5.36 -2.38
C LEU A 56 -1.64 4.52 -3.39
N SER A 57 -2.94 4.28 -3.13
CA SER A 57 -3.79 3.50 -4.04
C SER A 57 -4.02 4.22 -5.38
N VAL A 58 -4.23 5.54 -5.34
CA VAL A 58 -4.43 6.37 -6.54
C VAL A 58 -3.14 6.43 -7.35
N LEU A 59 -2.01 6.71 -6.69
CA LEU A 59 -0.70 6.73 -7.33
C LEU A 59 -0.38 5.38 -7.98
N THR A 60 -0.61 4.28 -7.27
CA THR A 60 -0.40 2.92 -7.79
C THR A 60 -1.30 2.65 -9.00
N THR A 61 -2.56 3.08 -8.97
CA THR A 61 -3.50 2.92 -10.10
C THR A 61 -3.02 3.69 -11.32
N ILE A 62 -2.59 4.93 -11.14
CA ILE A 62 -2.07 5.76 -12.24
C ILE A 62 -0.82 5.11 -12.84
N LEU A 63 0.14 4.71 -12.02
CA LEU A 63 1.37 4.06 -12.48
C LEU A 63 1.08 2.74 -13.21
N THR A 64 0.19 1.90 -12.67
CA THR A 64 -0.18 0.63 -13.32
C THR A 64 -0.87 0.84 -14.66
N VAL A 65 -1.69 1.88 -14.83
CA VAL A 65 -2.28 2.23 -16.14
C VAL A 65 -1.19 2.74 -17.09
N ILE A 66 -0.32 3.64 -16.64
CA ILE A 66 0.76 4.22 -17.44
C ILE A 66 1.72 3.16 -17.96
N PHE A 67 2.08 2.15 -17.17
CA PHE A 67 2.99 1.08 -17.60
C PHE A 67 2.25 -0.11 -18.22
N GLY A 68 1.09 -0.47 -17.68
CA GLY A 68 0.31 -1.63 -18.11
C GLY A 68 -0.31 -1.44 -19.49
N PHE A 69 -0.85 -0.25 -19.80
CA PHE A 69 -1.50 -0.01 -21.08
C PHE A 69 -0.53 -0.07 -22.27
N PRO A 70 0.65 0.60 -22.24
CA PRO A 70 1.64 0.46 -23.30
C PRO A 70 2.17 -0.98 -23.43
N THR A 71 2.35 -1.68 -22.31
CA THR A 71 2.81 -3.08 -22.33
C THR A 71 1.78 -4.00 -22.98
N ALA A 72 0.49 -3.85 -22.64
CA ALA A 72 -0.59 -4.62 -23.25
C ALA A 72 -0.72 -4.32 -24.74
N TYR A 73 -0.64 -3.04 -25.13
CA TYR A 73 -0.65 -2.63 -26.54
C TYR A 73 0.55 -3.21 -27.32
N PHE A 74 1.74 -3.19 -26.72
CA PHE A 74 2.93 -3.80 -27.31
C PHE A 74 2.73 -5.30 -27.54
N ILE A 75 2.13 -6.02 -26.59
CA ILE A 75 1.89 -7.46 -26.72
C ILE A 75 0.82 -7.75 -27.78
N ALA A 76 -0.23 -6.94 -27.84
CA ALA A 76 -1.33 -7.09 -28.81
C ALA A 76 -0.87 -6.91 -30.26
N THR A 77 0.17 -6.11 -30.51
CA THR A 77 0.72 -5.86 -31.86
C THR A 77 1.73 -6.91 -32.33
N ARG A 78 2.04 -7.95 -31.53
CA ARG A 78 3.02 -8.99 -31.88
C ARG A 78 2.37 -10.22 -32.55
N PRO A 79 3.16 -10.99 -33.34
CA PRO A 79 2.69 -12.24 -33.93
C PRO A 79 2.24 -13.24 -32.86
N GLU A 80 1.25 -14.08 -33.16
CA GLU A 80 0.59 -14.98 -32.20
C GLU A 80 1.57 -15.85 -31.40
N HIS A 81 2.57 -16.43 -32.07
CA HIS A 81 3.57 -17.27 -31.42
C HIS A 81 4.43 -16.52 -30.38
N ARG A 82 4.69 -15.22 -30.59
CA ARG A 82 5.43 -14.40 -29.61
C ARG A 82 4.54 -13.88 -28.49
N ARG A 83 3.24 -13.69 -28.75
CA ARG A 83 2.27 -13.20 -27.77
C ARG A 83 2.19 -14.11 -26.55
N GLU A 84 2.17 -15.42 -26.76
CA GLU A 84 2.11 -16.40 -25.66
C GLU A 84 3.31 -16.29 -24.71
N ILE A 85 4.51 -16.13 -25.25
CA ILE A 85 5.75 -15.96 -24.45
C ILE A 85 5.67 -14.69 -23.59
N TRP A 86 5.22 -13.57 -24.16
CA TRP A 86 5.08 -12.31 -23.41
C TRP A 86 4.02 -12.40 -22.30
N LEU A 87 2.88 -13.04 -22.57
CA LEU A 87 1.84 -13.27 -21.56
C LEU A 87 2.35 -14.17 -20.43
N PHE A 88 3.11 -15.21 -20.77
CA PHE A 88 3.74 -16.09 -19.79
C PHE A 88 4.73 -15.31 -18.89
N LEU A 89 5.62 -14.50 -19.48
CA LEU A 89 6.58 -13.67 -18.75
C LEU A 89 5.92 -12.72 -17.74
N ILE A 90 4.80 -12.08 -18.11
CA ILE A 90 4.06 -11.19 -17.20
C ILE A 90 3.36 -11.95 -16.07
N THR A 91 3.02 -13.22 -16.28
CA THR A 91 2.33 -14.05 -15.29
C THR A 91 3.29 -14.60 -14.22
N ILE A 92 4.57 -14.82 -14.55
CA ILE A 92 5.60 -15.30 -13.61
C ILE A 92 5.60 -14.56 -12.25
N PRO A 93 5.64 -13.21 -12.18
CA PRO A 93 5.65 -12.51 -10.90
C PRO A 93 4.38 -12.73 -10.07
N PHE A 94 3.24 -13.08 -10.68
CA PHE A 94 2.01 -13.40 -9.95
C PHE A 94 2.08 -14.74 -9.21
N TRP A 95 2.89 -15.68 -9.68
CA TRP A 95 3.09 -16.97 -9.00
C TRP A 95 3.99 -16.86 -7.76
N THR A 96 4.67 -15.73 -7.58
CA THR A 96 5.51 -15.51 -6.39
C THR A 96 4.67 -15.02 -5.20
N SER A 97 4.89 -15.64 -4.03
CA SER A 97 4.23 -15.25 -2.79
C SER A 97 4.47 -13.77 -2.46
N TYR A 98 3.43 -13.08 -1.98
CA TYR A 98 3.55 -11.68 -1.54
C TYR A 98 4.64 -11.51 -0.48
N LEU A 99 4.75 -12.45 0.47
CA LEU A 99 5.77 -12.42 1.51
C LEU A 99 7.19 -12.48 0.92
N LEU A 100 7.41 -13.36 -0.06
CA LEU A 100 8.70 -13.48 -0.73
C LEU A 100 9.07 -12.18 -1.42
N ARG A 101 8.15 -11.59 -2.19
CA ARG A 101 8.36 -10.28 -2.84
C ARG A 101 8.70 -9.18 -1.83
N ALA A 102 7.98 -9.11 -0.71
CA ALA A 102 8.23 -8.12 0.32
C ALA A 102 9.62 -8.29 0.97
N MET A 103 10.03 -9.52 1.27
CA MET A 103 11.36 -9.80 1.84
C MET A 103 12.48 -9.58 0.82
N SER A 104 12.27 -9.94 -0.45
CA SER A 104 13.22 -9.67 -1.54
C SER A 104 13.46 -8.18 -1.72
N TRP A 105 12.39 -7.35 -1.72
CA TRP A 105 12.55 -5.89 -1.78
C TRP A 105 13.33 -5.36 -0.57
N LYS A 106 13.09 -5.90 0.63
CA LYS A 106 13.88 -5.52 1.81
C LYS A 106 15.37 -5.86 1.65
N VAL A 107 15.70 -7.02 1.08
CA VAL A 107 17.10 -7.39 0.84
C VAL A 107 17.74 -6.49 -0.23
N ILE A 108 17.01 -6.20 -1.32
CA ILE A 108 17.50 -5.37 -2.43
C ILE A 108 17.76 -3.92 -1.99
N LEU A 109 16.87 -3.36 -1.19
CA LEU A 109 16.93 -1.98 -0.69
C LEU A 109 17.77 -1.85 0.61
N GLY A 110 18.19 -2.97 1.19
CA GLY A 110 19.00 -2.98 2.41
C GLY A 110 20.38 -2.36 2.21
N TYR A 111 21.07 -2.10 3.32
CA TYR A 111 22.39 -1.44 3.33
C TYR A 111 23.42 -2.14 2.41
N ASN A 112 23.52 -3.47 2.50
CA ASN A 112 24.37 -4.29 1.61
C ASN A 112 23.59 -4.89 0.42
N GLY A 113 22.46 -4.28 0.06
CA GLY A 113 21.61 -4.74 -1.02
C GLY A 113 22.21 -4.47 -2.40
N VAL A 114 21.72 -5.20 -3.41
CA VAL A 114 22.17 -5.09 -4.81
C VAL A 114 22.09 -3.65 -5.32
N LEU A 115 21.12 -2.87 -4.86
CA LEU A 115 20.96 -1.48 -5.27
C LEU A 115 22.07 -0.58 -4.71
N ASN A 116 22.36 -0.63 -3.41
CA ASN A 116 23.41 0.16 -2.78
C ASN A 116 24.79 -0.22 -3.34
N SER A 117 25.10 -1.52 -3.44
CA SER A 117 26.37 -1.98 -4.02
C SER A 117 26.51 -1.59 -5.50
N GLY A 118 25.41 -1.60 -6.26
CA GLY A 118 25.41 -1.13 -7.66
C GLY A 118 25.67 0.38 -7.77
N LEU A 119 25.02 1.19 -6.93
CA LEU A 119 25.23 2.64 -6.90
C LEU A 119 26.65 3.02 -6.46
N MET A 120 27.23 2.28 -5.50
CA MET A 120 28.62 2.42 -5.10
C MET A 120 29.59 2.03 -6.23
N GLY A 121 29.31 0.92 -6.92
CA GLY A 121 30.12 0.48 -8.07
C GLY A 121 30.11 1.46 -9.24
N LEU A 122 29.02 2.22 -9.40
CA LEU A 122 28.90 3.31 -10.38
C LEU A 122 29.51 4.63 -9.89
N GLY A 123 30.01 4.70 -8.64
CA GLY A 123 30.60 5.90 -8.05
C GLY A 123 29.59 7.01 -7.73
N ILE A 124 28.28 6.70 -7.72
CA ILE A 124 27.21 7.67 -7.43
C ILE A 124 27.15 7.98 -5.92
N ILE A 125 27.46 6.99 -5.08
CA ILE A 125 27.50 7.10 -3.62
C ILE A 125 28.81 6.51 -3.08
N SER A 126 29.41 7.17 -2.08
CA SER A 126 30.64 6.70 -1.42
C SER A 126 30.37 5.73 -0.28
N GLU A 127 29.21 5.84 0.36
CA GLU A 127 28.76 4.99 1.45
C GLU A 127 27.32 4.50 1.17
N PRO A 128 26.93 3.31 1.64
CA PRO A 128 25.58 2.82 1.45
C PRO A 128 24.57 3.74 2.10
N SER A 129 23.49 4.04 1.39
CA SER A 129 22.50 5.01 1.85
C SER A 129 21.54 4.40 2.89
N ASP A 130 21.48 5.01 4.08
CA ASP A 130 20.52 4.63 5.13
C ASP A 130 19.07 4.95 4.73
N ALA A 131 18.87 5.99 3.91
CA ALA A 131 17.57 6.54 3.53
C ALA A 131 16.65 5.60 2.74
N LEU A 132 17.17 4.54 2.09
CA LEU A 132 16.39 3.65 1.22
C LEU A 132 15.45 2.71 1.99
N LEU A 133 15.93 2.12 3.09
CA LEU A 133 15.17 1.14 3.87
C LEU A 133 15.06 1.52 5.35
N TYR A 134 16.09 2.16 5.89
CA TYR A 134 16.15 2.61 7.28
C TYR A 134 16.09 4.14 7.29
N ASN A 135 15.01 4.69 6.75
CA ASN A 135 14.79 6.12 6.79
C ASN A 135 14.64 6.57 8.25
N SER A 136 15.71 7.15 8.81
CA SER A 136 15.75 7.73 10.15
C SER A 136 15.25 9.17 10.09
N THR A 137 13.93 9.36 9.99
CA THR A 137 13.30 10.60 10.45
C THR A 137 12.50 10.33 11.71
#